data_AF-A0A7X5BTW7-F1
#
_entry.id   AF-A0A7X5BTW7-F1
#
_cell.length_a   1.000
_cell.length_b   1.000
_cell.length_c   1.000
_cell.angle_alpha   90.00
_cell.angle_beta   90.00
_cell.angle_gamma   90.00
#
_symmetry.space_group_name_H-M   'P 1'
#
loop_
_entity.id
_entity.type
_entity.pdbx_description
1 polymer ?
#
loop_
_entity_poly.entity_id
_entity_poly.type
_entity_poly.pdbx_seq_one_letter_code
_entity_poly.pdbx_strand_id
1 'polypeptide(L)'
;MSDKDNKGSMTVAEAGRKGGETVRNERGREFYETIGRKGGATVKAERGRSFYEEIGRKGGETVKAERGAKFYEEIGKKGGDRVKATRGPNFYEEIGRKGGQKVKKLIEEGKRAARAAMESQAAGGNAPAAEGTSAPVKPPEEPAQPGGNE
;
A
#
# COMPACT_ATOMS: atom_id res chain seq x y z
N MET A 1 -12.68 59.39 30.47
CA MET A 1 -13.01 57.97 30.19
C MET A 1 -12.55 57.72 28.78
N SER A 2 -11.33 57.22 28.61
CA SER A 2 -10.68 57.12 27.30
C SER A 2 -11.10 55.83 26.61
N ASP A 3 -11.45 56.01 25.34
CA ASP A 3 -11.94 55.02 24.39
C ASP A 3 -11.14 53.71 24.47
N LYS A 4 -11.82 52.65 24.91
CA LYS A 4 -11.37 51.29 24.67
C LYS A 4 -11.51 51.06 23.17
N ASP A 5 -10.40 51.22 22.48
CA ASP A 5 -10.20 50.77 21.11
C ASP A 5 -10.88 49.41 20.91
N ASN A 6 -12.01 49.42 20.21
CA ASN A 6 -12.58 48.25 19.56
C ASN A 6 -11.65 47.85 18.41
N LYS A 7 -10.45 47.40 18.77
CA LYS A 7 -9.51 46.75 17.88
C LYS A 7 -10.10 45.37 17.63
N GLY A 8 -10.97 45.29 16.62
CA GLY A 8 -11.70 44.07 16.23
C GLY A 8 -10.78 42.86 16.29
N SER A 9 -10.91 42.10 17.38
CA SER A 9 -10.01 41.00 17.71
C SER A 9 -10.41 39.79 16.88
N MET A 10 -10.02 39.80 15.61
CA MET A 10 -10.09 38.61 14.77
C MET A 10 -9.35 37.47 15.47
N THR A 11 -9.99 36.32 15.58
CA THR A 11 -9.35 35.13 16.13
C THR A 11 -8.26 34.61 15.18
N VAL A 12 -7.27 33.88 15.70
CA VAL A 12 -6.22 33.26 14.87
C VAL A 12 -6.82 32.34 13.80
N ALA A 13 -7.90 31.63 14.13
CA ALA A 13 -8.61 30.77 13.20
C ALA A 13 -9.29 31.57 12.09
N GLU A 14 -9.90 32.72 12.40
CA GLU A 14 -10.51 33.61 11.41
C GLU A 14 -9.47 34.30 10.52
N ALA A 15 -8.33 34.71 11.10
CA ALA A 15 -7.20 35.24 10.32
C ALA A 15 -6.66 34.20 9.34
N GLY A 16 -6.50 32.95 9.79
CA GLY A 16 -6.07 31.85 8.95
C GLY A 16 -7.07 31.54 7.83
N ARG A 17 -8.38 31.51 8.16
CA ARG A 17 -9.44 31.29 7.16
C ARG A 17 -9.46 32.39 6.11
N LYS A 18 -9.46 33.66 6.55
CA LYS A 18 -9.50 34.81 5.66
C LYS A 18 -8.25 34.88 4.78
N GLY A 19 -7.07 34.60 5.33
CA GLY A 19 -5.83 34.50 4.55
C GLY A 19 -5.88 33.38 3.50
N GLY A 20 -6.43 32.22 3.86
CA GLY A 20 -6.62 31.12 2.93
C GLY A 20 -7.62 31.45 1.81
N GLU A 21 -8.71 32.14 2.11
CA GLU A 21 -9.70 32.58 1.11
C GLU A 21 -9.11 33.62 0.15
N THR A 22 -8.35 34.59 0.67
CA THR A 22 -7.65 35.57 -0.17
C THR A 22 -6.69 34.88 -1.14
N VAL A 23 -5.84 33.97 -0.64
CA VAL A 23 -4.89 33.22 -1.48
C VAL A 23 -5.62 32.34 -2.50
N ARG A 24 -6.76 31.73 -2.13
CA ARG A 24 -7.60 30.96 -3.07
C ARG A 24 -8.17 31.83 -4.18
N ASN A 25 -8.63 33.03 -3.86
CA ASN A 25 -9.20 33.94 -4.83
C ASN A 25 -8.12 34.54 -5.75
N GLU A 26 -6.93 34.83 -5.23
CA GLU A 26 -5.81 35.38 -6.01
C GLU A 26 -5.09 34.35 -6.89
N ARG A 27 -4.79 33.18 -6.32
CA ARG A 27 -3.96 32.14 -6.97
C ARG A 27 -4.77 31.05 -7.65
N GLY A 28 -6.05 30.94 -7.34
CA GLY A 28 -6.96 29.96 -7.94
C GLY A 28 -6.66 28.51 -7.56
N ARG A 29 -7.37 27.59 -8.24
CA ARG A 29 -7.31 26.14 -8.00
C ARG A 29 -5.94 25.54 -8.33
N GLU A 30 -5.32 26.00 -9.41
CA GLU A 30 -4.07 25.44 -9.94
C GLU A 30 -2.91 25.57 -8.95
N PHE A 31 -2.89 26.64 -8.15
CA PHE A 31 -1.90 26.83 -7.09
C PHE A 31 -1.99 25.74 -6.03
N TYR A 32 -3.20 25.45 -5.54
CA TYR A 32 -3.43 24.40 -4.54
C TYR A 32 -3.15 23.00 -5.10
N GLU A 33 -3.48 22.76 -6.36
CA GLU A 33 -3.11 21.51 -7.02
C GLU A 33 -1.59 21.35 -7.14
N THR A 34 -0.89 22.41 -7.50
CA THR A 34 0.57 22.38 -7.70
C THR A 34 1.29 22.14 -6.37
N ILE A 35 0.94 22.89 -5.32
CA ILE A 35 1.54 22.72 -3.99
C ILE A 35 1.17 21.35 -3.39
N GLY A 36 -0.06 20.88 -3.62
CA GLY A 36 -0.51 19.57 -3.18
C GLY A 36 0.25 18.44 -3.87
N ARG A 37 0.45 18.54 -5.19
CA ARG A 37 1.29 17.58 -5.95
C ARG A 37 2.74 17.60 -5.48
N LYS A 38 3.33 18.78 -5.27
CA LYS A 38 4.69 18.91 -4.76
C LYS A 38 4.83 18.28 -3.38
N GLY A 39 3.96 18.62 -2.44
CA GLY A 39 3.97 18.05 -1.10
C GLY A 39 3.78 16.53 -1.09
N GLY A 40 2.83 16.02 -1.89
CA GLY A 40 2.62 14.58 -2.04
C GLY A 40 3.81 13.86 -2.66
N ALA A 41 4.47 14.46 -3.65
CA ALA A 41 5.68 13.91 -4.27
C ALA A 41 6.85 13.85 -3.28
N THR A 42 7.06 14.88 -2.47
CA THR A 42 8.08 14.89 -1.42
C THR A 42 7.82 13.80 -0.39
N VAL A 43 6.61 13.71 0.15
CA VAL A 43 6.23 12.68 1.13
C VAL A 43 6.40 11.28 0.55
N LYS A 44 6.09 11.09 -0.74
CA LYS A 44 6.30 9.82 -1.44
C LYS A 44 7.78 9.47 -1.62
N ALA A 45 8.63 10.46 -1.89
CA ALA A 45 10.06 10.27 -1.99
C ALA A 45 10.69 9.94 -0.63
N GLU A 46 10.28 10.64 0.44
CA GLU A 46 10.83 10.46 1.79
C GLU A 46 10.37 9.18 2.47
N ARG A 47 9.06 8.89 2.45
CA ARG A 47 8.47 7.78 3.21
C ARG A 47 8.26 6.51 2.39
N GLY A 48 8.35 6.60 1.06
CA GLY A 48 8.26 5.45 0.17
C GLY A 48 6.90 4.74 0.17
N ARG A 49 6.88 3.52 -0.39
CA ARG A 49 5.66 2.72 -0.60
C ARG A 49 5.08 2.15 0.70
N SER A 50 5.94 1.75 1.63
CA SER A 50 5.55 1.16 2.91
C SER A 50 4.66 2.09 3.74
N PHE A 51 4.93 3.39 3.73
CA PHE A 51 4.10 4.37 4.43
C PHE A 51 2.67 4.46 3.89
N TYR A 52 2.51 4.48 2.56
CA TYR A 52 1.17 4.51 1.95
C TYR A 52 0.40 3.20 2.18
N GLU A 53 1.11 2.07 2.23
CA GLU A 53 0.52 0.77 2.60
C GLU A 53 0.08 0.75 4.06
N GLU A 54 0.87 1.31 4.99
CA GLU A 54 0.51 1.38 6.41
C GLU A 54 -0.71 2.29 6.64
N ILE A 55 -0.71 3.51 6.11
CA ILE A 55 -1.85 4.43 6.28
C ILE A 55 -3.11 3.89 5.59
N GLY A 56 -2.96 3.22 4.44
CA GLY A 56 -4.05 2.57 3.74
C GLY A 56 -4.62 1.39 4.56
N ARG A 57 -3.75 0.59 5.17
CA ARG A 57 -4.14 -0.49 6.08
C ARG A 57 -4.87 0.05 7.30
N LYS A 58 -4.28 1.01 8.02
CA LYS A 58 -4.90 1.66 9.19
C LYS A 58 -6.26 2.26 8.86
N GLY A 59 -6.37 2.97 7.75
CA GLY A 59 -7.64 3.56 7.28
C GLY A 59 -8.67 2.49 6.92
N GLY A 60 -8.25 1.41 6.27
CA GLY A 60 -9.12 0.27 5.97
C GLY A 60 -9.58 -0.46 7.23
N GLU A 61 -8.69 -0.66 8.20
CA GLU A 61 -9.01 -1.31 9.48
C GLU A 61 -9.97 -0.49 10.32
N THR A 62 -9.80 0.84 10.38
CA THR A 62 -10.75 1.72 11.08
C THR A 62 -12.13 1.69 10.41
N VAL A 63 -12.19 1.82 9.08
CA VAL A 63 -13.47 1.76 8.36
C VAL A 63 -14.14 0.39 8.51
N LYS A 64 -13.36 -0.70 8.53
CA LYS A 64 -13.86 -2.05 8.79
C LYS A 64 -14.37 -2.21 10.21
N ALA A 65 -13.72 -1.62 11.20
CA ALA A 65 -14.15 -1.63 12.59
C ALA A 65 -15.44 -0.82 12.80
N GLU A 66 -15.54 0.37 12.19
CA GLU A 66 -16.69 1.27 12.35
C GLU A 66 -17.91 0.84 11.54
N ARG A 67 -17.73 0.47 10.27
CA ARG A 67 -18.84 0.18 9.34
C ARG A 67 -19.09 -1.31 9.10
N GLY A 68 -18.15 -2.17 9.49
CA GLY A 68 -18.30 -3.62 9.40
C GLY A 68 -18.28 -4.16 7.96
N ALA A 69 -18.55 -5.47 7.85
CA ALA A 69 -18.52 -6.21 6.58
C ALA A 69 -19.61 -5.77 5.59
N LYS A 70 -20.79 -5.37 6.08
CA LYS A 70 -21.92 -4.93 5.26
C LYS A 70 -21.57 -3.71 4.39
N PHE A 71 -20.74 -2.81 4.91
CA PHE A 71 -20.27 -1.66 4.13
C PHE A 71 -19.45 -2.10 2.93
N TYR A 72 -18.46 -2.98 3.13
CA TYR A 72 -17.62 -3.50 2.04
C TYR A 72 -18.41 -4.28 0.99
N GLU A 73 -19.44 -5.01 1.40
CA GLU A 73 -20.37 -5.67 0.49
C GLU A 73 -21.13 -4.65 -0.37
N GLU A 74 -21.64 -3.58 0.23
CA GLU A 74 -22.40 -2.53 -0.47
C GLU A 74 -21.52 -1.75 -1.46
N ILE A 75 -20.33 -1.29 -1.06
CA ILE A 75 -19.41 -0.62 -2.00
C ILE A 75 -18.89 -1.57 -3.08
N GLY A 76 -18.68 -2.84 -2.76
CA GLY A 76 -18.34 -3.87 -3.75
C GLY A 76 -19.45 -4.07 -4.78
N LYS A 77 -20.70 -4.20 -4.33
CA LYS A 77 -21.87 -4.34 -5.20
C LYS A 77 -22.07 -3.11 -6.07
N LYS A 78 -22.01 -1.91 -5.49
CA LYS A 78 -22.13 -0.63 -6.22
C LYS A 78 -21.01 -0.44 -7.26
N GLY A 79 -19.79 -0.87 -6.93
CA GLY A 79 -18.67 -0.89 -7.87
C GLY A 79 -18.91 -1.87 -9.02
N GLY A 80 -19.36 -3.09 -8.70
CA GLY A 80 -19.72 -4.11 -9.68
C GLY A 80 -20.84 -3.66 -10.62
N ASP A 81 -21.91 -3.09 -10.08
CA ASP A 81 -23.05 -2.58 -10.85
C ASP A 81 -22.63 -1.46 -11.80
N ARG A 82 -21.74 -0.56 -11.36
CA ARG A 82 -21.18 0.49 -12.21
C ARG A 82 -20.36 -0.10 -13.36
N VAL A 83 -19.51 -1.09 -13.07
CA VAL A 83 -18.71 -1.78 -14.08
C VAL A 83 -19.61 -2.50 -15.09
N LYS A 84 -20.64 -3.20 -14.61
CA LYS A 84 -21.64 -3.87 -15.44
C LYS A 84 -22.40 -2.90 -16.33
N ALA A 85 -22.82 -1.75 -15.81
CA ALA A 85 -23.50 -0.72 -16.58
C ALA A 85 -22.60 -0.11 -17.68
N THR A 86 -21.30 0.01 -17.45
CA THR A 86 -20.38 0.69 -18.38
C THR A 86 -19.79 -0.24 -19.43
N ARG A 87 -19.50 -1.49 -19.07
CA ARG A 87 -18.70 -2.43 -19.89
C ARG A 87 -19.50 -3.61 -20.44
N GLY A 88 -20.74 -3.80 -19.99
CA GLY A 88 -21.64 -4.81 -20.51
C GLY A 88 -21.20 -6.27 -20.26
N PRO A 89 -21.90 -7.25 -20.84
CA PRO A 89 -21.69 -8.68 -20.57
C PRO A 89 -20.36 -9.23 -21.10
N ASN A 90 -19.88 -8.74 -22.25
CA ASN A 90 -18.63 -9.18 -22.88
C ASN A 90 -17.40 -9.01 -21.95
N PHE A 91 -17.42 -8.00 -21.10
CA PHE A 91 -16.35 -7.75 -20.12
C PHE A 91 -16.25 -8.86 -19.07
N TYR A 92 -17.39 -9.39 -18.61
CA TYR A 92 -17.43 -10.46 -17.62
C TYR A 92 -17.01 -11.81 -18.21
N GLU A 93 -17.33 -12.05 -19.48
CA GLU A 93 -16.89 -13.23 -20.20
C GLU A 93 -15.36 -13.22 -20.41
N GLU A 94 -14.79 -12.07 -20.78
CA GLU A 94 -13.35 -11.94 -21.01
C GLU A 94 -12.54 -12.13 -19.71
N ILE A 95 -12.95 -11.49 -18.60
CA ILE A 95 -12.29 -11.68 -17.30
C ILE A 95 -12.49 -13.11 -16.76
N GLY A 96 -13.65 -13.72 -17.00
CA GLY A 96 -13.91 -15.12 -16.65
C GLY A 96 -13.00 -16.08 -17.42
N ARG A 97 -12.86 -15.88 -18.73
CA ARG A 97 -11.95 -16.65 -19.58
C ARG A 97 -10.49 -16.46 -19.14
N LYS A 98 -10.04 -15.22 -18.89
CA LYS A 98 -8.69 -14.93 -18.38
C LYS A 98 -8.44 -15.60 -17.01
N GLY A 99 -9.42 -15.56 -16.11
CA GLY A 99 -9.36 -16.25 -14.82
C GLY A 99 -9.24 -17.76 -14.96
N GLY A 100 -10.10 -18.38 -15.77
CA GLY A 100 -10.08 -19.83 -16.02
C GLY A 100 -8.78 -20.31 -16.66
N GLN A 101 -8.21 -19.55 -17.60
CA GLN A 101 -6.91 -19.86 -18.20
C GLN A 101 -5.78 -19.83 -17.16
N LYS A 102 -5.81 -18.87 -16.22
CA LYS A 102 -4.82 -18.79 -15.15
C LYS A 102 -4.91 -19.98 -14.20
N VAL A 103 -6.12 -20.39 -13.82
CA VAL A 103 -6.34 -21.59 -12.99
C VAL A 103 -5.85 -22.85 -13.70
N LYS A 104 -6.19 -23.01 -14.99
CA LYS A 104 -5.72 -24.15 -15.80
C LYS A 104 -4.19 -24.24 -15.81
N LYS A 105 -3.50 -23.11 -16.01
CA LYS A 105 -2.03 -23.05 -16.01
C LYS A 105 -1.44 -23.46 -14.66
N LEU A 106 -2.00 -22.98 -13.55
CA LEU A 106 -1.54 -23.34 -12.20
C LEU A 106 -1.71 -24.83 -11.91
N ILE A 107 -2.82 -25.44 -12.33
CA ILE A 107 -3.05 -26.87 -12.18
C ILE A 107 -2.03 -27.67 -13.00
N GLU A 108 -1.71 -27.22 -14.21
CA GLU A 108 -0.72 -27.88 -15.06
C GLU A 108 0.69 -27.75 -14.50
N GLU A 109 1.10 -26.56 -14.06
CA GLU A 109 2.37 -26.31 -13.37
C GLU A 109 2.48 -27.16 -12.10
N GLY A 110 1.43 -27.23 -11.29
CA GLY A 110 1.38 -28.07 -10.09
C GLY A 110 1.47 -29.56 -10.40
N LYS A 111 0.80 -30.05 -11.45
CA LYS A 111 0.91 -31.45 -11.91
C LYS A 111 2.30 -31.77 -12.43
N ARG A 112 2.93 -30.86 -13.17
CA ARG A 112 4.31 -31.01 -13.66
C ARG A 112 5.30 -31.01 -12.49
N ALA A 113 5.14 -30.10 -11.53
CA ALA A 113 5.95 -30.05 -10.32
C ALA A 113 5.80 -31.33 -9.48
N ALA A 114 4.57 -31.83 -9.32
CA ALA A 114 4.31 -33.09 -8.62
C ALA A 114 4.94 -34.29 -9.32
N ARG A 115 4.84 -34.37 -10.66
CA ARG A 115 5.50 -35.43 -11.45
C ARG A 115 7.01 -35.34 -11.37
N ALA A 116 7.59 -34.16 -11.51
CA ALA A 116 9.02 -33.93 -11.38
C ALA A 116 9.55 -34.28 -9.98
N ALA A 117 8.75 -34.02 -8.93
CA ALA A 117 9.07 -34.41 -7.56
C ALA A 117 8.98 -35.93 -7.33
N MET A 118 8.03 -36.62 -7.96
CA MET A 118 7.94 -38.08 -7.92
C MET A 118 9.08 -38.75 -8.70
N GLU A 119 9.48 -38.16 -9.83
CA GLU A 119 10.55 -38.67 -10.68
C GLU A 119 11.94 -38.46 -10.06
N SER A 120 12.17 -37.34 -9.36
CA SER A 120 13.38 -37.13 -8.58
C SER A 120 13.47 -38.04 -7.35
N GLN A 121 12.33 -38.40 -6.74
CA GLN A 121 12.26 -39.40 -5.67
C GLN A 121 12.50 -40.83 -6.17
N ALA A 122 12.03 -41.17 -7.37
CA ALA A 122 12.27 -42.47 -8.01
C ALA A 122 13.73 -42.64 -8.50
N ALA A 123 14.37 -41.54 -8.94
CA ALA A 123 15.78 -41.52 -9.35
C ALA A 123 16.77 -41.46 -8.17
N GLY A 124 16.31 -41.14 -6.95
CA GLY A 124 17.11 -41.03 -5.73
C GLY A 124 17.37 -42.35 -4.98
N GLY A 125 17.08 -43.51 -5.58
CA GLY A 125 17.25 -44.84 -4.98
C GLY A 125 18.69 -45.39 -4.96
N ASN A 126 19.72 -44.59 -5.30
CA ASN A 126 21.11 -45.01 -5.14
C ASN A 126 21.91 -43.94 -4.39
N ALA A 127 22.07 -44.16 -3.09
CA ALA A 127 22.99 -43.41 -2.25
C ALA A 127 24.44 -43.87 -2.52
N PRO A 128 25.41 -42.96 -2.47
CA PRO A 128 26.71 -43.28 -1.91
C PRO A 128 26.78 -42.72 -0.49
N ALA A 129 26.91 -43.64 0.46
CA ALA A 129 27.44 -43.35 1.78
C ALA A 129 28.94 -43.07 1.65
N ALA A 130 29.40 -41.90 2.09
CA ALA A 130 30.77 -41.51 2.47
C ALA A 130 30.88 -39.98 2.32
N GLU A 131 31.53 -39.18 3.15
CA GLU A 131 32.31 -39.32 4.37
C GLU A 131 32.36 -37.90 4.99
N GLY A 132 32.50 -37.80 6.30
CA GLY A 132 32.52 -36.51 6.99
C GLY A 132 33.71 -35.63 6.62
N THR A 133 33.51 -34.32 6.65
CA THR A 133 34.47 -33.37 7.25
C THR A 133 33.71 -32.16 7.78
N SER A 134 33.76 -32.02 9.09
CA SER A 134 33.35 -30.84 9.86
C SER A 134 34.32 -29.69 9.60
N ALA A 135 33.83 -28.53 9.15
CA ALA A 135 34.57 -27.28 9.21
C ALA A 135 33.73 -26.24 9.98
N PRO A 136 34.31 -25.54 10.98
CA PRO A 136 33.54 -24.77 11.95
C PRO A 136 33.11 -23.40 11.40
N VAL A 137 31.90 -23.02 11.78
CA VAL A 137 31.32 -21.69 11.57
C VAL A 137 32.05 -20.68 12.48
N LYS A 138 32.72 -19.68 11.90
CA LYS A 138 33.13 -18.47 12.63
C LYS A 138 31.93 -17.52 12.75
N PRO A 139 31.62 -16.99 13.94
CA PRO A 139 30.55 -16.01 14.12
C PRO A 139 30.95 -14.62 13.56
N PRO A 140 29.99 -13.79 13.12
CA PRO A 140 30.26 -12.43 12.65
C PRO A 140 30.64 -11.50 13.81
N GLU A 141 31.72 -10.75 13.61
CA GLU A 141 32.28 -9.76 14.53
C GLU A 141 31.39 -8.50 14.57
N GLU A 142 31.00 -8.11 15.79
CA GLU A 142 30.18 -6.95 16.11
C GLU A 142 30.96 -5.64 15.87
N PRO A 143 30.40 -4.62 15.19
CA PRO A 143 31.12 -3.35 15.02
C PRO A 143 31.15 -2.57 16.34
N ALA A 144 32.35 -2.38 16.87
CA ALA A 144 32.66 -1.58 18.04
C ALA A 144 32.08 -0.16 17.92
N GLN A 145 31.34 0.27 18.96
CA GLN A 145 31.03 1.68 19.15
C GLN A 145 32.26 2.42 19.69
N PRO A 146 32.70 3.53 19.07
CA PRO A 146 33.63 4.43 19.73
C PRO A 146 32.85 5.27 20.76
N GLY A 147 33.09 4.97 22.04
CA GLY A 147 32.85 5.93 23.11
C GLY A 147 33.74 7.15 22.91
N GLY A 148 33.10 8.31 22.77
CA GLY A 148 33.74 9.63 22.78
C GLY A 148 33.28 10.38 24.03
N ASN A 149 34.26 10.88 24.78
CA ASN A 149 34.14 11.57 26.06
C ASN A 149 33.73 13.05 25.90
N GLU A 150 33.20 13.58 27.02
CA GLU A 150 32.96 14.98 27.40
C GLU A 150 31.79 15.76 26.77
#